data_AF-A0A5B8NCY0-F1
#
_entry.id   AF-A0A5B8NCY0-F1
#
_cell.length_a   1.000
_cell.length_b   1.000
_cell.length_c   1.000
_cell.angle_alpha   90.00
_cell.angle_beta   90.00
_cell.angle_gamma   90.00
#
_symmetry.space_group_name_H-M   'P 1'
#
loop_
_entity.id
_entity.type
_entity.pdbx_description
1 polymer ?
#
loop_
_entity_poly.entity_id
_entity_poly.type
_entity_poly.pdbx_seq_one_letter_code
_entity_poly.pdbx_strand_id
1 'polypeptide(L)'
;MSTINSASTLYYNSTPVRVVSIDGRPWFIAADVFKCLGVVNTTTAVKSLRHDEVRLTEVLAQRPMQALSEKGLRKKLMRSTKPEAHALLDWALHEAIPAHREAATTEEQAKRDTVQRLAARVAELEQRLSTLAVLAKGVPHPIQAALRTQ
;
A
#
# COMPACT_ATOMS: atom_id res chain seq x y z
N MET A 1 4.34 14.12 11.10
CA MET A 1 3.48 12.92 11.23
C MET A 1 4.25 11.77 10.59
N SER A 2 4.64 10.75 11.35
CA SER A 2 5.26 9.56 10.77
C SER A 2 4.21 8.77 10.03
N THR A 3 4.29 8.73 8.70
CA THR A 3 3.43 7.89 7.86
C THR A 3 3.89 6.45 8.02
N ILE A 4 3.04 5.60 8.57
CA ILE A 4 3.27 4.15 8.64
C ILE A 4 3.19 3.63 7.20
N ASN A 5 4.32 3.18 6.64
CA ASN A 5 4.33 2.62 5.30
C ASN A 5 3.99 1.12 5.36
N SER A 6 2.98 0.71 4.61
CA SER A 6 2.69 -0.71 4.37
C SER A 6 3.91 -1.38 3.73
N ALA A 7 4.25 -2.56 4.24
CA ALA A 7 5.40 -3.33 3.78
C ALA A 7 4.96 -4.70 3.26
N SER A 8 5.36 -5.02 2.03
CA SER A 8 5.24 -6.36 1.46
C SER A 8 6.53 -7.13 1.71
N THR A 9 6.43 -8.41 2.05
CA THR A 9 7.61 -9.28 2.22
C THR A 9 7.72 -10.22 1.04
N LEU A 10 8.85 -10.14 0.34
CA LEU A 10 9.21 -11.05 -0.75
C LEU A 10 10.38 -11.92 -0.29
N TYR A 11 10.68 -13.00 -1.01
CA TYR A 11 11.72 -13.95 -0.61
C TYR A 11 12.77 -14.10 -1.72
N TYR A 12 14.03 -13.89 -1.35
CA TYR A 12 15.19 -14.18 -2.19
C TYR A 12 15.97 -15.32 -1.55
N ASN A 13 16.08 -16.48 -2.21
CA ASN A 13 16.75 -17.67 -1.66
C ASN A 13 16.31 -18.00 -0.21
N SER A 14 15.00 -17.99 0.04
CA SER A 14 14.39 -18.17 1.38
C SER A 14 14.72 -17.08 2.41
N THR A 15 15.43 -16.03 2.02
CA THR A 15 15.68 -14.86 2.87
C THR A 15 14.58 -13.82 2.64
N PRO A 16 13.86 -13.40 3.69
CA PRO A 16 12.82 -12.38 3.54
C PRO A 16 13.46 -11.01 3.25
N VAL A 17 12.92 -10.34 2.23
CA VAL A 17 13.27 -8.99 1.81
C VAL A 17 12.00 -8.14 1.85
N ARG A 18 11.94 -7.21 2.80
CA ARG A 18 10.82 -6.28 2.93
C ARG A 18 10.94 -5.15 1.92
N VAL A 19 9.83 -4.83 1.28
CA VAL A 19 9.68 -3.73 0.32
C VAL A 19 8.53 -2.84 0.81
N VAL A 20 8.80 -1.54 0.92
CA VAL A 20 7.80 -0.54 1.30
C VAL A 20 7.50 0.38 0.13
N SER A 21 6.28 0.89 0.11
CA SER A 21 5.91 1.97 -0.81
C SER A 21 6.24 3.32 -0.18
N ILE A 22 7.10 4.12 -0.84
CA ILE A 22 7.38 5.50 -0.48
C ILE A 22 7.21 6.34 -1.74
N ASP A 23 6.34 7.35 -1.68
CA ASP A 23 6.00 8.21 -2.81
C ASP A 23 5.53 7.41 -4.05
N GLY A 24 4.81 6.31 -3.83
CA GLY A 24 4.33 5.41 -4.88
C GLY A 24 5.42 4.55 -5.54
N ARG A 25 6.64 4.53 -4.99
CA ARG A 25 7.78 3.77 -5.52
C ARG A 25 8.18 2.66 -4.55
N PRO A 26 8.73 1.54 -5.06
CA PRO A 26 9.25 0.48 -4.20
C PRO A 26 10.59 0.89 -3.58
N TRP A 27 10.71 0.69 -2.26
CA TRP A 27 11.94 0.87 -1.51
C TRP A 27 12.25 -0.38 -0.71
N PHE A 28 13.48 -0.86 -0.81
CA PHE A 28 13.93 -2.12 -0.22
C PHE A 28 14.57 -1.87 1.14
N ILE A 29 14.19 -2.62 2.17
CA ILE A 29 14.84 -2.50 3.47
C ILE A 29 16.31 -2.92 3.35
N ALA A 30 17.21 -1.97 3.62
CA ALA A 30 18.64 -2.11 3.37
C ALA A 30 19.23 -3.27 4.18
N ALA A 31 18.78 -3.44 5.42
CA ALA A 31 19.23 -4.54 6.29
C ALA A 31 18.94 -5.91 5.67
N ASP A 32 17.76 -6.09 5.07
CA ASP A 32 17.36 -7.35 4.45
C ASP A 32 18.18 -7.61 3.18
N VAL A 33 18.36 -6.58 2.34
CA VAL A 33 19.20 -6.64 1.13
C VAL A 33 20.64 -7.04 1.47
N PHE A 34 21.25 -6.38 2.47
CA PHE A 34 22.64 -6.66 2.84
C PHE A 34 22.81 -7.99 3.55
N LYS A 35 21.77 -8.47 4.25
CA LYS A 35 21.73 -9.82 4.82
C LYS A 35 21.87 -10.88 3.73
N CYS A 36 21.22 -10.71 2.57
CA CYS A 36 21.36 -11.62 1.43
C CYS A 36 22.81 -11.70 0.91
N LEU A 37 23.65 -10.70 1.18
CA LEU A 37 25.05 -10.63 0.74
C LEU A 37 26.06 -10.95 1.86
N GLY A 38 25.58 -11.33 3.05
CA GLY A 38 26.41 -11.54 4.25
C GLY A 38 27.05 -10.25 4.78
N VAL A 39 26.48 -9.08 4.48
CA VAL A 39 27.00 -7.78 4.92
C VAL A 39 26.27 -7.35 6.19
N VAL A 40 27.00 -7.34 7.33
CA VAL A 40 26.42 -7.05 8.64
C VAL A 40 26.25 -5.54 8.88
N ASN A 41 27.23 -4.71 8.48
CA ASN A 41 27.20 -3.28 8.77
C ASN A 41 26.45 -2.49 7.68
N THR A 42 25.12 -2.52 7.74
CA THR A 42 24.24 -1.77 6.84
C THR A 42 24.50 -0.27 6.85
N THR A 43 24.76 0.33 8.03
CA THR A 43 24.98 1.77 8.16
C THR A 43 26.17 2.22 7.32
N THR A 44 27.30 1.53 7.42
CA THR A 44 28.48 1.81 6.59
C THR A 44 28.23 1.51 5.12
N ALA A 45 27.52 0.42 4.83
CA ALA A 45 27.19 0.03 3.47
C ALA A 45 26.36 1.10 2.73
N VAL A 46 25.54 1.91 3.42
CA VAL A 46 24.73 2.96 2.76
C VAL A 46 25.32 4.37 2.82
N LYS A 47 26.40 4.63 3.57
CA LYS A 47 26.96 5.99 3.77
C LYS A 47 27.24 6.77 2.49
N SER A 48 27.60 6.09 1.40
CA SER A 48 27.91 6.73 0.11
C SER A 48 26.67 7.03 -0.75
N LEU A 49 25.47 6.79 -0.23
CA LEU A 49 24.21 7.01 -0.95
C LEU A 49 23.64 8.39 -0.62
N ARG A 50 23.01 9.01 -1.62
CA ARG A 50 22.34 10.31 -1.50
C ARG A 50 20.95 10.15 -0.88
N HIS A 51 20.32 11.27 -0.53
CA HIS A 51 18.99 11.30 0.10
C HIS A 51 17.84 10.74 -0.77
N ASP A 52 18.03 10.67 -2.09
CA ASP A 52 17.11 10.04 -3.06
C ASP A 52 17.40 8.55 -3.27
N GLU A 53 18.54 8.08 -2.77
CA GLU A 53 19.02 6.70 -2.89
C GLU A 53 18.82 5.90 -1.59
N VAL A 54 18.82 6.58 -0.44
CA VAL A 54 18.54 6.00 0.88
C VAL A 54 17.69 6.94 1.73
N ARG A 55 16.71 6.39 2.44
CA ARG A 55 15.85 7.11 3.40
C ARG A 55 15.62 6.29 4.65
N LEU A 56 15.34 6.98 5.76
CA LEU A 56 14.77 6.35 6.95
C LEU A 56 13.26 6.20 6.75
N THR A 57 12.75 5.04 7.09
CA THR A 57 11.32 4.73 7.03
C THR A 57 10.93 3.88 8.24
N GLU A 58 9.72 4.12 8.76
CA GLU A 58 9.11 3.24 9.75
C GLU A 58 8.39 2.11 9.03
N VAL A 59 8.67 0.89 9.46
CA VAL A 59 8.04 -0.32 8.90
C VAL A 59 7.20 -0.94 10.01
N LEU A 60 5.89 -1.05 9.79
CA LEU A 60 4.97 -1.74 10.70
C LEU A 60 5.09 -1.27 12.18
N ALA A 61 5.18 0.05 12.40
CA ALA A 61 5.35 0.66 13.73
C ALA A 61 6.58 0.18 14.55
N GLN A 62 7.60 -0.36 13.85
CA GLN A 62 8.90 -0.67 14.46
C GLN A 62 9.87 0.52 14.41
N ARG A 63 11.09 0.29 14.90
CA ARG A 63 12.21 1.23 14.82
C ARG A 63 12.44 1.71 13.37
N PRO A 64 12.79 2.98 13.15
CA PRO A 64 13.19 3.48 11.84
C PRO A 64 14.32 2.65 11.23
N MET A 65 14.13 2.22 9.99
CA MET A 65 15.12 1.45 9.23
C MET A 65 15.53 2.19 7.96
N GLN A 66 16.74 1.93 7.49
CA GLN A 66 17.21 2.44 6.21
C GLN A 66 16.60 1.63 5.08
N ALA A 67 16.01 2.33 4.11
CA ALA A 67 15.49 1.75 2.89
C ALA A 67 16.21 2.32 1.67
N LEU A 68 16.45 1.47 0.68
CA LEU A 68 17.11 1.78 -0.58
C LEU A 68 16.05 2.00 -1.66
N SER A 69 16.16 3.11 -2.39
CA SER A 69 15.40 3.23 -3.64
C SER A 69 15.97 2.27 -4.68
N GLU A 70 15.23 2.02 -5.76
CA GLU A 70 15.71 1.23 -6.91
C GLU A 70 17.09 1.70 -7.41
N LYS A 71 17.30 3.03 -7.48
CA LYS A 71 18.58 3.64 -7.86
C LYS A 71 19.68 3.33 -6.84
N GLY A 72 19.38 3.46 -5.55
CA GLY A 72 20.33 3.16 -4.48
C GLY A 72 20.73 1.69 -4.43
N LEU A 73 19.75 0.80 -4.60
CA LEU A 73 19.94 -0.65 -4.70
C LEU A 73 20.89 -0.98 -5.86
N ARG A 74 20.55 -0.53 -7.08
CA ARG A 74 21.36 -0.77 -8.28
C ARG A 74 22.79 -0.24 -8.11
N LYS A 75 22.96 0.97 -7.57
CA LYS A 75 24.28 1.56 -7.31
C LYS A 75 25.14 0.73 -6.35
N LYS A 76 24.52 0.05 -5.36
CA LYS A 76 25.24 -0.81 -4.42
C LYS A 76 25.57 -2.17 -5.02
N LEU A 77 24.59 -2.81 -5.65
CA LEU A 77 24.74 -4.15 -6.18
C LEU A 77 25.68 -4.19 -7.39
N MET A 78 25.58 -3.22 -8.31
CA MET A 78 26.46 -3.15 -9.48
C MET A 78 27.94 -2.87 -9.17
N ARG A 79 28.26 -2.34 -7.97
CA ARG A 79 29.65 -2.13 -7.54
C ARG A 79 30.27 -3.36 -6.87
N SER A 80 29.45 -4.34 -6.51
CA SER A 80 29.91 -5.57 -5.89
C SER A 80 30.44 -6.51 -6.95
N THR A 81 31.56 -7.18 -6.66
CA THR A 81 32.10 -8.26 -7.51
C THR A 81 31.52 -9.63 -7.18
N LYS A 82 30.70 -9.72 -6.12
CA LYS A 82 30.05 -10.97 -5.71
C LYS A 82 28.96 -11.38 -6.70
N PRO A 83 28.93 -12.63 -7.20
CA PRO A 83 27.88 -13.10 -8.10
C PRO A 83 26.48 -13.02 -7.46
N GLU A 84 26.39 -13.21 -6.14
CA GLU A 84 25.13 -13.09 -5.38
C GLU A 84 24.54 -11.68 -5.46
N ALA A 85 25.39 -10.64 -5.59
CA ALA A 85 24.91 -9.27 -5.73
C ALA A 85 24.26 -9.01 -7.10
N HIS A 86 24.80 -9.61 -8.16
CA HIS A 86 24.21 -9.54 -9.50
C HIS A 86 22.90 -10.34 -9.55
N ALA A 87 22.88 -11.56 -9.02
CA ALA A 87 21.67 -12.37 -8.94
C ALA A 87 20.56 -11.69 -8.11
N LEU A 88 20.92 -11.05 -6.98
CA LEU A 88 19.97 -10.28 -6.19
C LEU A 88 19.44 -9.05 -6.94
N LEU A 89 20.27 -8.40 -7.76
CA LEU A 89 19.85 -7.27 -8.59
C LEU A 89 18.86 -7.73 -9.67
N ASP A 90 19.17 -8.83 -10.36
CA ASP A 90 18.30 -9.37 -11.40
C ASP A 90 16.95 -9.79 -10.82
N TRP A 91 16.95 -10.52 -9.70
CA TRP A 91 15.73 -10.84 -8.96
C TRP A 91 14.94 -9.59 -8.57
N ALA A 92 15.62 -8.56 -8.06
CA ALA A 92 14.95 -7.34 -7.64
C ALA A 92 14.25 -6.64 -8.82
N LEU A 93 14.92 -6.56 -9.97
CA LEU A 93 14.42 -5.87 -11.16
C LEU A 93 13.32 -6.65 -11.90
N HIS A 94 13.47 -7.97 -12.01
CA HIS A 94 12.60 -8.81 -12.83
C HIS A 94 11.46 -9.46 -12.06
N GLU A 95 11.60 -9.62 -10.75
CA GLU A 95 10.58 -10.28 -9.92
C GLU A 95 10.04 -9.33 -8.85
N ALA A 96 10.92 -8.78 -8.01
CA ALA A 96 10.47 -8.09 -6.80
C ALA A 96 9.74 -6.77 -7.08
N ILE A 97 10.30 -5.93 -7.96
CA ILE A 97 9.72 -4.65 -8.34
C ILE A 97 8.39 -4.84 -9.09
N PRO A 98 8.31 -5.69 -10.12
CA PRO A 98 7.04 -6.01 -10.77
C PRO A 98 5.98 -6.52 -9.80
N ALA A 99 6.31 -7.53 -8.97
CA ALA A 99 5.37 -8.10 -8.01
C ALA A 99 4.84 -7.06 -7.01
N HIS A 100 5.70 -6.16 -6.52
CA HIS A 100 5.27 -5.07 -5.63
C HIS A 100 4.34 -4.09 -6.34
N ARG A 101 4.62 -3.73 -7.60
CA ARG A 101 3.77 -2.83 -8.39
C ARG A 101 2.40 -3.44 -8.69
N GLU A 102 2.37 -4.72 -9.02
CA GLU A 102 1.12 -5.47 -9.22
C GLU A 102 0.29 -5.49 -7.94
N ALA A 103 0.89 -5.87 -6.81
CA ALA A 103 0.21 -5.88 -5.52
C ALA A 103 -0.38 -4.51 -5.16
N ALA A 104 0.38 -3.43 -5.36
CA ALA A 104 -0.11 -2.07 -5.14
C ALA A 104 -1.30 -1.71 -6.05
N THR A 105 -1.27 -2.17 -7.31
CA THR A 105 -2.36 -1.95 -8.26
C THR A 105 -3.61 -2.71 -7.87
N THR A 106 -3.46 -3.98 -7.45
CA THR A 106 -4.57 -4.80 -6.97
C THR A 106 -5.20 -4.23 -5.71
N GLU A 107 -4.39 -3.77 -4.75
CA GLU A 107 -4.90 -3.15 -3.53
C GLU A 107 -5.69 -1.87 -3.85
N GLU A 108 -5.18 -1.03 -4.74
CA GLU A 108 -5.84 0.19 -5.19
C GLU A 108 -7.17 -0.12 -5.92
N GLN A 109 -7.18 -1.14 -6.78
CA GLN A 109 -8.41 -1.57 -7.46
C GLN A 109 -9.44 -2.09 -6.46
N ALA A 110 -9.03 -2.92 -5.48
CA ALA A 110 -9.93 -3.44 -4.46
C ALA A 110 -10.55 -2.32 -3.60
N LYS A 111 -9.77 -1.27 -3.31
CA LYS A 111 -10.28 -0.07 -2.62
C LYS A 111 -11.32 0.65 -3.47
N ARG A 112 -11.05 0.88 -4.76
CA ARG A 112 -11.99 1.52 -5.70
C ARG A 112 -13.29 0.73 -5.81
N ASP A 113 -13.20 -0.58 -6.00
CA ASP A 113 -14.37 -1.46 -6.10
C ASP A 113 -15.22 -1.40 -4.82
N THR A 114 -14.56 -1.32 -3.66
CA THR A 114 -15.26 -1.18 -2.37
C THR A 114 -15.97 0.16 -2.25
N VAL A 115 -15.29 1.27 -2.60
CA VAL A 115 -15.91 2.60 -2.61
C VAL A 115 -17.09 2.65 -3.58
N GLN A 116 -16.95 2.07 -4.78
CA GLN A 116 -18.01 2.03 -5.77
C GLN A 116 -19.22 1.23 -5.30
N ARG A 117 -19.01 0.07 -4.64
CA ARG A 117 -20.09 -0.71 -4.03
C ARG A 117 -20.81 0.06 -2.93
N LEU A 118 -20.06 0.75 -2.07
CA LEU A 118 -20.65 1.58 -1.01
C LEU A 118 -21.46 2.74 -1.59
N ALA A 119 -20.95 3.43 -2.61
CA ALA A 119 -21.65 4.51 -3.29
C ALA A 119 -22.96 4.05 -3.94
N ALA A 120 -22.94 2.90 -4.64
CA ALA A 120 -24.14 2.31 -5.22
C ALA A 120 -25.18 1.98 -4.14
N ARG A 121 -24.75 1.46 -2.99
CA ARG A 121 -25.65 1.17 -1.87
C ARG A 121 -26.25 2.43 -1.25
N VAL A 122 -25.47 3.50 -1.13
CA VAL A 122 -25.98 4.79 -0.64
C VAL A 122 -27.04 5.35 -1.58
N ALA A 123 -26.78 5.38 -2.89
CA ALA A 123 -27.74 5.87 -3.88
C ALA A 123 -29.05 5.08 -3.85
N GLU A 124 -28.97 3.76 -3.69
CA GLU A 124 -30.17 2.91 -3.55
C GLU A 124 -30.99 3.25 -2.29
N LEU A 125 -30.33 3.49 -1.16
CA LEU A 125 -31.00 3.87 0.09
C LEU A 125 -31.66 5.25 -0.02
N GLU A 126 -31.00 6.21 -0.66
CA GLU A 126 -31.56 7.54 -0.93
C GLU A 126 -32.81 7.45 -1.80
N GLN A 127 -32.78 6.63 -2.85
CA GLN A 127 -33.94 6.40 -3.70
C GLN A 127 -35.10 5.77 -2.92
N ARG A 128 -34.84 4.75 -2.08
CA ARG A 128 -35.85 4.11 -1.24
C ARG A 128 -36.49 5.08 -0.26
N LEU A 129 -35.69 5.93 0.40
CA LEU A 129 -36.19 6.95 1.32
C LEU A 129 -37.10 7.96 0.60
N SER A 130 -36.71 8.39 -0.60
CA SER A 130 -37.52 9.29 -1.43
C SER A 130 -38.88 8.67 -1.78
N THR A 131 -38.91 7.41 -2.20
CA THR A 131 -40.16 6.69 -2.50
C THR A 131 -41.08 6.59 -1.27
N LEU A 132 -40.54 6.24 -0.11
CA LEU A 132 -41.32 6.17 1.14
C LEU A 132 -41.87 7.54 1.55
N ALA A 133 -41.09 8.60 1.39
CA ALA A 133 -41.55 9.96 1.69
C ALA A 133 -42.73 10.40 0.79
N VAL A 134 -42.76 9.97 -0.48
CA VAL A 134 -43.90 10.21 -1.38
C VAL A 134 -45.13 9.43 -0.92
N LEU A 135 -44.98 8.14 -0.57
CA LEU A 135 -46.09 7.30 -0.09
C LEU A 135 -46.70 7.84 1.21
N ALA A 136 -45.88 8.33 2.14
CA ALA A 136 -46.34 8.89 3.41
C ALA A 136 -47.20 10.16 3.23
N LYS A 137 -46.97 10.96 2.18
CA LYS A 137 -47.79 12.14 1.87
C LYS A 137 -49.19 11.80 1.33
N GLY A 138 -49.41 10.55 0.90
CA GLY A 138 -50.68 10.06 0.36
C GLY A 138 -51.59 9.33 1.35
N VAL A 139 -51.19 9.18 2.62
CA VAL A 139 -52.01 8.54 3.66
C VAL A 139 -52.92 9.59 4.29
N PRO A 140 -54.24 9.63 3.99
CA PRO A 140 -55.15 10.53 4.67
C PRO A 140 -55.16 10.21 6.17
N HIS A 141 -54.98 11.24 6.98
CA HIS A 141 -55.02 11.12 8.43
C HIS A 141 -56.39 10.57 8.84
N PRO A 142 -56.50 9.41 9.53
CA PRO A 142 -57.78 8.74 9.79
C PRO A 142 -58.72 9.54 10.73
N ILE A 143 -58.29 10.69 11.25
CA ILE A 143 -59.01 11.46 12.27
C ILE A 143 -59.93 12.54 11.67
N GLN A 144 -59.79 12.92 10.39
CA GLN A 144 -60.64 13.99 9.81
C GLN A 144 -61.97 13.53 9.21
N ALA A 145 -62.21 12.22 9.07
CA ALA A 145 -63.47 11.70 8.51
C ALA A 145 -64.63 11.62 9.52
N ALA A 146 -64.40 11.77 10.83
CA ALA A 146 -65.40 11.53 11.87
C ALA A 146 -66.14 12.80 12.38
N LEU A 147 -65.84 14.00 11.84
CA LEU A 147 -66.37 15.28 12.38
C LEU A 147 -67.36 16.01 11.44
N ARG A 148 -67.87 15.35 10.39
CA ARG A 148 -68.95 15.90 9.54
C ARG A 148 -70.20 15.03 9.60
N THR A 149 -70.77 14.85 10.79
CA THR A 149 -72.16 14.37 10.92
C THR A 149 -72.74 14.84 12.26
N GLN A 150 -73.01 16.14 12.39
CA GLN A 150 -74.08 16.69 13.24
C GLN A 150 -74.57 17.99 12.61
#